data_AF-A0A085ZQ97-F1
#
_entry.id   AF-A0A085ZQ97-F1
#
_cell.length_a   1.000
_cell.length_b   1.000
_cell.length_c   1.000
_cell.angle_alpha   90.00
_cell.angle_beta   90.00
_cell.angle_gamma   90.00
#
_symmetry.space_group_name_H-M   'P 1'
#
loop_
_entity.id
_entity.type
_entity.pdbx_description
1 polymer ?
#
loop_
_entity_poly.entity_id
_entity_poly.type
_entity_poly.pdbx_seq_one_letter_code
_entity_poly.pdbx_strand_id
1 'polypeptide(L)'
;MDNELITEKNWWQRNWKWLLPLSAVLLFFTFLITFNFNNLGDLAQSYTDSSLYQNAINIANKNDEVKAHLGKLDPVDKIAVLEGSSTYSNDKSKVNITFRVSGKKQNGKMDLTAEKNGKNWEYKKISIRLKKNAGTIKVLE
;
A
#
# COMPACT_ATOMS: atom_id res chain seq x y z
N MET A 1 -63.40 -26.16 33.24
CA MET A 1 -63.11 -25.79 31.83
C MET A 1 -62.01 -24.77 31.96
N ASP A 2 -60.77 -25.23 31.90
CA ASP A 2 -59.63 -24.43 32.32
C ASP A 2 -58.98 -23.88 31.05
N ASN A 3 -59.14 -22.57 30.84
CA ASN A 3 -58.50 -21.86 29.74
C ASN A 3 -57.02 -21.65 30.10
N GLU A 4 -56.15 -22.47 29.52
CA GLU A 4 -54.71 -22.26 29.58
C GLU A 4 -54.34 -21.00 28.79
N LEU A 5 -53.90 -19.95 29.50
CA LEU A 5 -53.33 -18.75 28.89
C LEU A 5 -51.95 -19.10 28.32
N ILE A 6 -51.90 -19.38 27.01
CA ILE A 6 -50.65 -19.54 26.28
C ILE A 6 -49.92 -18.19 26.31
N THR A 7 -48.92 -18.07 27.20
CA THR A 7 -48.04 -16.90 27.25
C THR A 7 -47.07 -16.99 26.08
N GLU A 8 -47.33 -16.23 25.01
CA GLU A 8 -46.41 -16.16 23.87
C GLU A 8 -45.04 -15.65 24.33
N LYS A 9 -44.01 -16.48 24.17
CA LYS A 9 -42.64 -16.10 24.52
C LYS A 9 -42.20 -14.91 23.66
N ASN A 10 -41.77 -13.85 24.33
CA ASN A 10 -41.25 -12.62 23.71
C ASN A 10 -40.11 -12.94 22.71
N TRP A 11 -40.10 -12.30 21.54
CA TRP A 11 -39.17 -12.55 20.43
C TRP A 11 -37.70 -12.54 20.88
N TRP A 12 -37.38 -11.66 21.83
CA TRP A 12 -36.05 -11.53 22.43
C TRP A 12 -35.58 -12.81 23.13
N GLN A 13 -36.47 -13.49 23.88
CA GLN A 13 -36.14 -14.73 24.61
C GLN A 13 -35.93 -15.92 23.67
N ARG A 14 -36.62 -15.94 22.53
CA ARG A 14 -36.48 -17.01 21.53
C ARG A 14 -35.19 -16.88 20.74
N ASN A 15 -34.73 -15.64 20.50
CA ASN A 15 -33.62 -15.37 19.60
C ASN A 15 -32.29 -15.00 20.26
N TRP A 16 -32.27 -14.84 21.58
CA TRP A 16 -31.07 -14.43 22.33
C TRP A 16 -29.84 -15.33 22.09
N LYS A 17 -30.06 -16.65 21.97
CA LYS A 17 -28.98 -17.64 21.82
C LYS A 17 -28.16 -17.48 20.53
N TRP A 18 -28.76 -16.94 19.47
CA TRP A 18 -28.07 -16.69 18.20
C TRP A 18 -27.77 -15.21 17.96
N LEU A 19 -28.58 -14.29 18.51
CA LEU A 19 -28.34 -12.86 18.42
C LEU A 19 -27.04 -12.44 19.12
N LEU A 20 -26.73 -13.03 20.28
CA LEU A 20 -25.53 -12.71 21.05
C LEU A 20 -24.23 -13.07 20.31
N PRO A 21 -24.02 -14.31 19.81
CA PRO A 21 -22.83 -14.63 19.03
C PRO A 21 -22.77 -13.87 17.70
N LEU A 22 -23.90 -13.64 17.02
CA LEU A 22 -23.91 -12.85 15.77
C LEU A 22 -23.47 -11.40 16.02
N SER A 23 -23.96 -10.79 17.10
CA SER A 23 -23.59 -9.44 17.49
C SER A 23 -22.10 -9.33 17.82
N ALA A 24 -21.56 -10.32 18.55
CA ALA A 24 -20.13 -10.36 18.84
C ALA A 24 -19.26 -10.50 17.58
N VAL A 25 -19.66 -11.34 16.64
CA VAL A 25 -18.97 -11.50 15.33
C VAL A 25 -19.04 -10.20 14.54
N LEU A 26 -20.22 -9.56 14.47
CA LEU A 26 -20.40 -8.29 13.77
C LEU A 26 -19.51 -7.19 14.38
N LEU A 27 -19.49 -7.07 15.71
CA LEU A 27 -18.63 -6.13 16.42
C LEU A 27 -17.15 -6.38 16.14
N PHE A 28 -16.72 -7.65 16.15
CA PHE A 28 -15.34 -8.01 15.81
C PHE A 28 -14.96 -7.59 14.38
N PHE A 29 -15.83 -7.84 13.40
CA PHE A 29 -15.60 -7.38 12.03
C PHE A 29 -15.57 -5.86 11.91
N THR A 30 -16.48 -5.13 12.58
CA THR A 30 -16.45 -3.66 12.56
C THR A 30 -15.17 -3.10 13.19
N PHE A 31 -14.68 -3.71 14.27
CA PHE A 31 -13.42 -3.35 14.90
C PHE A 31 -12.23 -3.57 13.97
N LEU A 32 -12.14 -4.75 13.33
CA LEU A 32 -11.10 -5.04 12.34
C LEU A 32 -11.12 -4.04 11.18
N ILE A 33 -12.30 -3.73 10.66
CA ILE A 33 -12.50 -2.71 9.62
C ILE A 33 -11.90 -1.39 10.11
N THR A 34 -12.37 -0.82 11.22
CA THR A 34 -11.91 0.50 11.71
C THR A 34 -10.40 0.62 11.94
N PHE A 35 -9.71 -0.44 12.35
CA PHE A 35 -8.25 -0.43 12.53
C PHE A 35 -7.46 -0.41 11.22
N ASN A 36 -8.05 -0.89 10.11
CA ASN A 36 -7.36 -0.97 8.82
C ASN A 36 -7.60 0.24 7.90
N PHE A 37 -8.63 1.08 8.13
CA PHE A 37 -8.95 2.19 7.22
C PHE A 37 -7.95 3.35 7.22
N ASN A 38 -7.21 3.57 8.29
CA ASN A 38 -6.21 4.65 8.32
C ASN A 38 -5.10 4.43 7.28
N ASN A 39 -4.78 3.19 6.94
CA ASN A 39 -3.76 2.85 5.94
C ASN A 39 -4.32 2.77 4.51
N LEU A 40 -5.64 2.61 4.35
CA LEU A 40 -6.27 2.49 3.02
C LEU A 40 -6.26 3.81 2.25
N GLY A 41 -6.33 4.95 2.95
CA GLY A 41 -6.24 6.27 2.30
C GLY A 41 -4.89 6.51 1.62
N ASP A 42 -3.81 6.07 2.26
CA ASP A 42 -2.44 6.18 1.71
C ASP A 42 -2.19 5.16 0.61
N LEU A 43 -2.77 3.95 0.71
CA LEU A 43 -2.75 2.95 -0.36
C LEU A 43 -3.54 3.42 -1.59
N ALA A 44 -4.76 3.94 -1.41
CA ALA A 44 -5.56 4.45 -2.52
C ALA A 44 -4.87 5.62 -3.24
N GLN A 45 -4.19 6.50 -2.49
CA GLN A 45 -3.44 7.61 -3.06
C GLN A 45 -2.18 7.14 -3.81
N SER A 46 -1.43 6.16 -3.29
CA SER A 46 -0.30 5.55 -4.02
C SER A 46 -0.73 4.80 -5.27
N TYR A 47 -1.94 4.22 -5.30
CA TYR A 47 -2.54 3.65 -6.52
C TYR A 47 -2.85 4.69 -7.59
N THR A 48 -3.11 5.94 -7.21
CA THR A 48 -3.53 6.99 -8.15
C THR A 48 -2.34 7.57 -8.92
N ASP A 49 -1.15 7.58 -8.32
CA ASP A 49 0.07 8.16 -8.90
C ASP A 49 0.94 7.12 -9.62
N SER A 50 0.37 6.29 -10.49
CA SER A 50 1.16 5.39 -11.37
C SER A 50 2.25 6.13 -12.16
N SER A 51 2.01 7.41 -12.46
CA SER A 51 2.96 8.33 -13.08
C SER A 51 4.21 8.58 -12.22
N LEU A 52 4.09 8.66 -10.90
CA LEU A 52 5.21 8.87 -9.97
C LEU A 52 6.22 7.70 -10.06
N TYR A 53 5.73 6.46 -10.05
CA TYR A 53 6.58 5.29 -10.16
C TYR A 53 7.19 5.17 -11.57
N GLN A 54 6.37 5.34 -12.61
CA GLN A 54 6.84 5.21 -13.98
C GLN A 54 7.88 6.28 -14.35
N ASN A 55 7.71 7.52 -13.87
CA ASN A 55 8.68 8.58 -14.05
C ASN A 55 9.99 8.30 -13.31
N ALA A 56 9.94 7.73 -12.09
CA ALA A 56 11.15 7.30 -11.38
C ALA A 56 11.93 6.23 -12.16
N ILE A 57 11.23 5.24 -12.75
CA ILE A 57 11.84 4.24 -13.65
C ILE A 57 12.46 4.91 -14.89
N ASN A 58 11.77 5.88 -15.49
CA ASN A 58 12.28 6.60 -16.66
C ASN A 58 13.54 7.40 -16.33
N ILE A 59 13.62 8.03 -15.15
CA ILE A 59 14.81 8.74 -14.67
C ILE A 59 15.95 7.72 -14.45
N ALA A 60 15.69 6.61 -13.77
CA ALA A 60 16.68 5.57 -13.53
C ALA A 60 17.22 4.93 -14.82
N ASN A 61 16.36 4.71 -15.82
CA ASN A 61 16.77 4.17 -17.12
C ASN A 61 17.72 5.10 -17.91
N LYS A 62 17.79 6.39 -17.57
CA LYS A 62 18.74 7.33 -18.18
C LYS A 62 20.13 7.26 -17.54
N ASN A 63 20.25 6.73 -16.32
CA ASN A 63 21.52 6.64 -15.60
C ASN A 63 22.38 5.47 -16.13
N ASP A 64 23.66 5.74 -16.39
CA ASP A 64 24.57 4.77 -16.99
C ASP A 64 24.95 3.64 -16.05
N GLU A 65 25.10 3.89 -14.74
CA GLU A 65 25.35 2.84 -13.75
C GLU A 65 24.17 1.89 -13.62
N VAL A 66 22.93 2.42 -13.65
CA VAL A 66 21.71 1.59 -13.65
C VAL A 66 21.70 0.67 -14.86
N LYS A 67 21.96 1.20 -16.07
CA LYS A 67 22.04 0.39 -17.29
C LYS A 67 23.19 -0.62 -17.25
N ALA A 68 24.33 -0.25 -16.67
CA ALA A 68 25.48 -1.13 -16.54
C ALA A 68 25.19 -2.32 -15.61
N HIS A 69 24.60 -2.07 -14.44
CA HIS A 69 24.41 -3.09 -13.40
C HIS A 69 23.07 -3.83 -13.45
N LEU A 70 21.95 -3.15 -13.72
CA LEU A 70 20.62 -3.75 -13.80
C LEU A 70 20.16 -3.99 -15.25
N GLY A 71 20.71 -3.24 -16.21
CA GLY A 71 20.19 -3.19 -17.57
C GLY A 71 19.01 -2.21 -17.68
N LYS A 72 18.27 -2.29 -18.80
CA LYS A 72 17.00 -1.56 -18.93
C LYS A 72 16.02 -2.10 -17.89
N LEU A 73 15.48 -1.21 -17.07
CA LEU A 73 14.41 -1.50 -16.11
C LEU A 73 13.09 -1.65 -16.85
N ASP A 74 12.33 -2.66 -16.44
CA ASP A 74 10.97 -2.89 -16.91
C ASP A 74 10.01 -1.87 -16.29
N PRO A 75 8.85 -1.62 -16.93
CA PRO A 75 7.78 -0.83 -16.32
C PRO A 75 7.39 -1.39 -14.96
N VAL A 76 7.01 -0.50 -14.04
CA VAL A 76 6.58 -0.93 -12.72
C VAL A 76 5.25 -1.68 -12.82
N ASP A 77 5.19 -2.89 -12.29
CA ASP A 77 3.94 -3.63 -12.17
C ASP A 77 3.29 -3.37 -10.80
N LYS A 78 1.99 -3.68 -10.70
CA LYS A 78 1.21 -3.43 -9.47
C LYS A 78 1.66 -4.27 -8.28
N ILE A 79 2.24 -5.45 -8.54
CA ILE A 79 2.72 -6.36 -7.48
C ILE A 79 3.97 -5.78 -6.85
N ALA A 80 4.88 -5.22 -7.66
CA ALA A 80 6.09 -4.55 -7.19
C ALA A 80 5.81 -3.33 -6.29
N VAL A 81 4.71 -2.61 -6.57
CA VAL A 81 4.22 -1.51 -5.70
C VAL A 81 3.61 -2.05 -4.41
N LEU A 82 2.81 -3.12 -4.50
CA LEU A 82 2.16 -3.75 -3.34
C LEU A 82 3.15 -4.37 -2.36
N GLU A 83 4.23 -4.98 -2.88
CA GLU A 83 5.35 -5.51 -2.08
C GLU A 83 6.23 -4.40 -1.46
N GLY A 84 6.00 -3.16 -1.89
CA GLY A 84 6.72 -1.98 -1.45
C GLY A 84 6.17 -1.36 -0.16
N SER A 85 6.69 -0.18 0.16
CA SER A 85 6.19 0.68 1.22
C SER A 85 6.09 2.11 0.70
N SER A 86 5.07 2.84 1.15
CA SER A 86 4.90 4.26 0.85
C SER A 86 4.52 4.98 2.13
N THR A 87 5.27 6.02 2.47
CA THR A 87 5.05 6.81 3.68
C THR A 87 4.93 8.27 3.29
N TYR A 88 3.73 8.83 3.48
CA TYR A 88 3.45 10.23 3.24
C TYR A 88 3.69 11.06 4.51
N SER A 89 4.06 12.33 4.34
CA SER A 89 4.00 13.30 5.43
C SER A 89 2.56 13.61 5.81
N ASN A 90 2.34 14.16 7.02
CA ASN A 90 1.00 14.51 7.52
C ASN A 90 0.22 15.45 6.57
N ASP A 91 0.92 16.38 5.92
CA ASP A 91 0.37 17.33 4.96
C ASP A 91 0.31 16.77 3.52
N LYS A 92 0.74 15.53 3.31
CA LYS A 92 0.82 14.83 2.01
C LYS A 92 1.62 15.59 0.96
N SER A 93 2.51 16.48 1.38
CA SER A 93 3.42 17.22 0.50
C SER A 93 4.69 16.43 0.20
N LYS A 94 5.04 15.41 1.00
CA LYS A 94 6.23 14.60 0.82
C LYS A 94 5.89 13.12 0.86
N VAL A 95 6.59 12.33 0.06
CA VAL A 95 6.44 10.87 0.06
C VAL A 95 7.82 10.20 0.00
N ASN A 96 7.97 9.17 0.81
CA ASN A 96 9.08 8.21 0.72
C ASN A 96 8.53 6.87 0.27
N ILE A 97 9.07 6.34 -0.82
CA ILE A 97 8.59 5.09 -1.42
C ILE A 97 9.75 4.14 -1.59
N THR A 98 9.53 2.89 -1.22
CA THR A 98 10.39 1.77 -1.56
C THR A 98 9.58 0.78 -2.38
N PHE A 99 10.08 0.38 -3.54
CA PHE A 99 9.43 -0.66 -4.34
C PHE A 99 10.45 -1.51 -5.10
N ARG A 100 10.03 -2.71 -5.51
CA ARG A 100 10.91 -3.63 -6.25
C ARG A 100 11.08 -3.14 -7.68
N VAL A 101 12.29 -3.26 -8.22
CA VAL A 101 12.57 -2.99 -9.63
C VAL A 101 13.17 -4.23 -10.30
N SER A 102 12.74 -4.47 -11.52
CA SER A 102 13.23 -5.56 -12.37
C SER A 102 13.96 -4.98 -13.56
N GLY A 103 15.19 -5.45 -13.77
CA GLY A 103 16.00 -5.09 -14.92
C GLY A 103 16.50 -6.33 -15.63
N LYS A 104 16.82 -6.18 -16.93
CA LYS A 104 17.25 -7.30 -17.79
C LYS A 104 18.40 -8.16 -17.24
N LYS A 105 19.30 -7.60 -16.41
CA LYS A 105 20.45 -8.32 -15.84
C LYS A 105 20.18 -8.84 -14.41
N GLN A 106 19.48 -8.04 -13.60
CA GLN A 106 19.14 -8.40 -12.22
C GLN A 106 18.02 -7.51 -11.65
N ASN A 107 17.45 -7.96 -10.54
CA ASN A 107 16.45 -7.22 -9.76
C ASN A 107 17.11 -6.39 -8.66
N GLY A 108 16.41 -5.36 -8.20
CA GLY A 108 16.80 -4.51 -7.08
C GLY A 108 15.60 -3.96 -6.31
N LYS A 109 15.86 -3.07 -5.36
CA LYS A 109 14.87 -2.25 -4.68
C LYS A 109 15.19 -0.79 -4.92
N MET A 110 14.22 -0.02 -5.39
CA MET A 110 14.34 1.42 -5.54
C MET A 110 13.79 2.10 -4.30
N ASP A 111 14.54 3.04 -3.76
CA ASP A 111 14.14 3.95 -2.71
C ASP A 111 14.09 5.37 -3.31
N LEU A 112 12.95 6.03 -3.21
CA LEU A 112 12.75 7.38 -3.70
C LEU A 112 12.12 8.30 -2.65
N THR A 113 12.48 9.57 -2.73
CA THR A 113 11.85 10.65 -1.99
C THR A 113 11.37 11.70 -2.99
N ALA A 114 10.10 12.07 -2.91
CA ALA A 114 9.52 13.10 -3.75
C ALA A 114 8.69 14.09 -2.93
N GLU A 115 8.66 15.33 -3.37
CA GLU A 115 7.88 16.42 -2.79
C GLU A 115 6.92 16.97 -3.83
N LYS A 116 5.71 17.34 -3.40
CA LYS A 116 4.62 17.77 -4.25
C LYS A 116 4.79 19.25 -4.55
N ASN A 117 4.91 19.57 -5.84
CA ASN A 117 4.96 20.92 -6.35
C ASN A 117 3.71 21.18 -7.20
N GLY A 118 2.66 21.70 -6.54
CA GLY A 118 1.33 21.87 -7.14
C GLY A 118 0.69 20.53 -7.50
N LYS A 119 0.58 20.25 -8.81
CA LYS A 119 0.03 18.99 -9.34
C LYS A 119 1.09 17.95 -9.68
N ASN A 120 2.37 18.32 -9.65
CA ASN A 120 3.47 17.47 -10.06
C ASN A 120 4.30 17.02 -8.85
N TRP A 121 5.01 15.91 -9.03
CA TRP A 121 5.99 15.43 -8.06
C TRP A 121 7.40 15.85 -8.48
N GLU A 122 8.13 16.43 -7.54
CA GLU A 122 9.54 16.79 -7.68
C GLU A 122 10.38 15.75 -6.93
N TYR A 123 11.24 15.04 -7.65
CA TYR A 123 12.10 14.00 -7.07
C TYR A 123 13.27 14.66 -6.36
N LYS A 124 13.43 14.38 -5.07
CA LYS A 124 14.56 14.85 -4.26
C LYS A 124 15.65 13.80 -4.14
N LYS A 125 15.29 12.52 -4.17
CA LYS A 125 16.25 11.42 -4.10
C LYS A 125 15.74 10.20 -4.84
N ILE A 126 16.62 9.54 -5.58
CA ILE A 126 16.38 8.22 -6.17
C ILE A 126 17.65 7.38 -5.98
N SER A 127 17.50 6.23 -5.34
CA SER A 127 18.58 5.25 -5.19
C SER A 127 18.09 3.84 -5.44
N ILE A 128 18.96 2.97 -5.93
CA ILE A 128 18.64 1.56 -6.20
C ILE A 128 19.62 0.66 -5.45
N ARG A 129 19.09 -0.17 -4.57
CA ARG A 129 19.81 -1.25 -3.89
C ARG A 129 19.82 -2.49 -4.78
N LEU A 130 21.00 -2.97 -5.09
CA LEU A 130 21.20 -4.18 -5.89
C LEU A 130 20.97 -5.43 -5.02
N LYS A 131 20.31 -6.45 -5.58
CA LYS A 131 20.03 -7.70 -4.83
C LYS A 131 21.26 -8.61 -4.75
N LYS A 132 22.04 -8.73 -5.83
CA LYS A 132 23.14 -9.70 -5.93
C LYS A 132 24.43 -9.21 -5.25
N ASN A 133 24.73 -7.93 -5.42
CA ASN A 133 25.93 -7.30 -4.87
C ASN A 133 25.41 -6.21 -3.94
N ALA A 134 25.84 -6.10 -2.68
CA ALA A 134 25.28 -5.16 -1.70
C ALA A 134 25.53 -3.65 -1.99
N GLY A 135 25.74 -3.29 -3.26
CA GLY A 135 25.92 -1.93 -3.72
C GLY A 135 24.60 -1.15 -3.83
N THR A 136 24.71 0.15 -3.65
CA THR A 136 23.62 1.11 -3.87
C THR A 136 24.02 2.08 -4.96
N ILE A 137 23.19 2.19 -6.00
CA ILE A 137 23.38 3.15 -7.10
C ILE A 137 22.58 4.40 -6.74
N LYS A 138 23.25 5.55 -6.73
CA LYS A 138 22.63 6.86 -6.53
C LYS A 138 22.25 7.42 -7.91
N VAL A 139 20.95 7.51 -8.18
CA VAL A 139 20.43 7.97 -9.47
C VAL A 139 20.22 9.47 -9.47
N LEU A 140 19.73 10.00 -8.35
CA LEU A 140 19.44 11.42 -8.14
C LEU A 140 19.61 11.74 -6.64
N GLU A 141 20.31 12.82 -6.33
CA GLU A 141 20.52 13.38 -4.99
C GLU A 141 20.24 14.88 -4.97
#